data_AF-A0A7W8XTT7-F1
#
_entry.id   AF-A0A7W8XTT7-F1
#
_cell.length_a   1.000
_cell.length_b   1.000
_cell.length_c   1.000
_cell.angle_alpha   90.00
_cell.angle_beta   90.00
_cell.angle_gamma   90.00
#
_symmetry.space_group_name_H-M   'P 1'
#
loop_
_entity.id
_entity.type
_entity.pdbx_description
1 polymer ?
#
loop_
_entity_poly.entity_id
_entity_poly.type
_entity_poly.pdbx_seq_one_letter_code
_entity_poly.pdbx_strand_id
1 'polypeptide(L)'
;MFGTLIASLDNPETAAALMDALGMEGLAERLEMAAAAEGIEPAAYLAITVRSFMETASDDHFVQLIGIMNSAKDPGLAAIRAILAKALPEAAP
;
A
#
# COMPACT_ATOMS: atom_id res chain seq x y z
N MET A 1 13.80 1.12 7.35
CA MET A 1 13.21 1.61 6.08
C MET A 1 11.70 1.40 6.09
N PHE A 2 11.17 0.17 6.03
CA PHE A 2 9.70 -0.04 6.09
C PHE A 2 9.03 0.45 7.37
N GLY A 3 9.64 0.29 8.55
CA GLY A 3 9.06 0.80 9.80
C GLY A 3 8.83 2.33 9.79
N THR A 4 9.74 3.09 9.20
CA THR A 4 9.60 4.55 9.03
C THR A 4 8.55 4.90 7.98
N LEU A 5 8.47 4.11 6.91
CA LEU A 5 7.46 4.24 5.87
C LEU A 5 6.06 4.01 6.46
N ILE A 6 5.86 2.91 7.19
CA ILE A 6 4.58 2.57 7.86
C ILE A 6 4.20 3.67 8.87
N ALA A 7 5.13 4.14 9.69
CA ALA A 7 4.88 5.23 10.62
C ALA A 7 4.51 6.56 9.91
N SER A 8 4.98 6.77 8.68
CA SER A 8 4.61 7.94 7.89
C SER A 8 3.21 7.84 7.28
N LEU A 9 2.67 6.61 7.11
CA LEU A 9 1.30 6.37 6.63
C LEU A 9 0.23 6.70 7.68
N ASP A 10 0.61 6.74 8.97
CA ASP A 10 -0.29 7.19 10.04
C ASP A 10 -0.57 8.71 9.97
N ASN A 11 0.18 9.47 9.16
CA ASN A 11 -0.09 10.87 8.87
C ASN A 11 -1.04 10.99 7.65
N PRO A 12 -2.25 11.56 7.82
CA PRO A 12 -3.23 11.71 6.74
C PRO A 12 -2.71 12.49 5.52
N GLU A 13 -1.90 13.54 5.73
CA GLU A 13 -1.35 14.35 4.63
C GLU A 13 -0.34 13.56 3.81
N THR A 14 0.52 12.78 4.48
CA THR A 14 1.48 11.91 3.82
C THR A 14 0.77 10.78 3.06
N ALA A 15 -0.26 10.19 3.67
CA ALA A 15 -1.05 9.15 3.02
C ALA A 15 -1.73 9.67 1.74
N ALA A 16 -2.31 10.87 1.78
CA ALA A 16 -2.92 11.51 0.61
C ALA A 16 -1.89 11.79 -0.50
N ALA A 17 -0.75 12.40 -0.16
CA ALA A 17 0.33 12.66 -1.12
C ALA A 17 0.89 11.37 -1.73
N LEU A 18 0.93 10.28 -0.95
CA LEU A 18 1.35 8.98 -1.44
C LEU A 18 0.33 8.39 -2.42
N MET A 19 -0.98 8.51 -2.14
CA MET A 19 -2.03 8.05 -3.07
C MET A 19 -1.91 8.75 -4.43
N ASP A 20 -1.66 10.05 -4.44
CA ASP A 20 -1.42 10.80 -5.68
C ASP A 20 -0.16 10.30 -6.40
N ALA A 21 0.93 10.06 -5.66
CA ALA A 21 2.19 9.57 -6.22
C ALA A 21 2.08 8.14 -6.79
N LEU A 22 1.25 7.28 -6.18
CA LEU A 22 1.03 5.90 -6.63
C LEU A 22 0.40 5.84 -8.03
N GLY A 23 -0.38 6.86 -8.41
CA GLY A 23 -1.00 6.98 -9.74
C GLY A 23 -1.86 5.78 -10.09
N MET A 24 -2.55 5.21 -9.09
CA MET A 24 -3.45 4.05 -9.27
C MET A 24 -4.89 4.54 -9.39
N GLU A 25 -5.48 4.37 -10.57
CA GLU A 25 -6.86 4.76 -10.85
C GLU A 25 -7.84 3.99 -9.94
N GLY A 26 -8.84 4.69 -9.40
CA GLY A 26 -9.83 4.10 -8.49
C GLY A 26 -9.27 3.54 -7.18
N LEU A 27 -8.00 3.79 -6.82
CA LEU A 27 -7.43 3.31 -5.56
C LEU A 27 -8.07 3.99 -4.35
N ALA A 28 -8.33 5.29 -4.43
CA ALA A 28 -8.96 6.05 -3.35
C ALA A 28 -10.34 5.49 -3.00
N GLU A 29 -11.20 5.27 -4.00
CA GLU A 29 -12.52 4.67 -3.80
C GLU A 29 -12.45 3.25 -3.22
N ARG A 30 -11.53 2.41 -3.73
CA ARG A 30 -11.31 1.06 -3.19
C ARG A 30 -10.84 1.08 -1.74
N LEU A 31 -9.94 2.01 -1.42
CA LEU A 31 -9.41 2.19 -0.07
C LEU A 31 -10.51 2.68 0.88
N GLU A 32 -11.32 3.66 0.46
CA GLU A 32 -12.47 4.14 1.22
C GLU A 32 -13.49 3.04 1.47
N MET A 33 -13.84 2.25 0.45
CA MET A 33 -14.77 1.12 0.61
C MET A 33 -14.23 0.06 1.58
N ALA A 34 -12.94 -0.30 1.46
CA ALA A 34 -12.32 -1.30 2.31
C ALA A 34 -12.19 -0.82 3.77
N ALA A 35 -11.82 0.45 3.96
CA ALA A 35 -11.74 1.07 5.27
C ALA A 35 -13.12 1.20 5.94
N ALA A 36 -14.15 1.58 5.16
CA ALA A 36 -15.53 1.66 5.64
C ALA A 36 -16.08 0.29 6.06
N ALA A 37 -15.72 -0.79 5.35
CA ALA A 37 -16.11 -2.16 5.72
C ALA A 37 -15.53 -2.59 7.08
N GLU A 38 -14.37 -2.06 7.45
CA GLU A 38 -13.69 -2.32 8.72
C GLU A 38 -13.98 -1.26 9.80
N GLY A 39 -14.72 -0.19 9.45
CA GLY A 39 -15.07 0.89 10.36
C GLY A 39 -13.88 1.75 10.79
N ILE A 40 -12.84 1.84 9.96
CA ILE A 40 -11.63 2.61 10.23
C ILE A 40 -11.37 3.65 9.15
N GLU A 41 -10.47 4.59 9.44
CA GLU A 41 -10.06 5.64 8.49
C GLU A 41 -9.22 5.06 7.33
N PRO A 42 -9.35 5.59 6.09
CA PRO A 42 -8.59 5.10 4.93
C PRO A 42 -7.07 5.10 5.12
N ALA A 43 -6.51 6.13 5.75
CA ALA A 43 -5.08 6.20 6.06
C ALA A 43 -4.65 5.10 7.05
N ALA A 44 -5.49 4.80 8.04
CA ALA A 44 -5.25 3.73 9.00
C ALA A 44 -5.34 2.34 8.31
N TYR A 45 -6.34 2.15 7.44
CA TYR A 45 -6.48 0.92 6.66
C TYR A 45 -5.26 0.68 5.76
N LEU A 46 -4.75 1.72 5.11
CA LEU A 46 -3.53 1.67 4.31
C LEU A 46 -2.33 1.22 5.15
N ALA A 47 -2.11 1.85 6.31
CA ALA A 47 -1.00 1.52 7.21
C ALA A 47 -1.08 0.07 7.72
N ILE A 48 -2.29 -0.37 8.12
CA ILE A 48 -2.57 -1.75 8.54
C ILE A 48 -2.29 -2.72 7.40
N THR A 49 -2.80 -2.46 6.20
CA THR A 49 -2.62 -3.33 5.03
C THR A 49 -1.14 -3.54 4.71
N VAL A 50 -0.34 -2.47 4.68
CA VAL A 50 1.10 -2.55 4.44
C VAL A 50 1.79 -3.34 5.55
N ARG A 51 1.44 -3.08 6.82
CA ARG A 51 2.00 -3.81 7.96
C ARG A 51 1.65 -5.30 7.92
N SER A 52 0.38 -5.63 7.74
CA SER A 52 -0.12 -7.00 7.66
C SER A 52 0.51 -7.76 6.49
N PHE A 53 0.72 -7.11 5.35
CA PHE A 53 1.47 -7.72 4.26
C PHE A 53 2.91 -8.04 4.69
N MET A 54 3.62 -7.10 5.31
CA MET A 54 5.01 -7.33 5.76
C MET A 54 5.12 -8.41 6.83
N GLU A 55 4.10 -8.56 7.68
CA GLU A 55 4.06 -9.58 8.73
C GLU A 55 3.67 -10.97 8.20
N THR A 56 2.90 -11.05 7.11
CA THR A 56 2.35 -12.31 6.56
C THR A 56 2.93 -12.72 5.20
N ALA A 57 3.76 -11.88 4.60
CA ALA A 57 4.39 -12.17 3.31
C ALA A 57 5.31 -13.40 3.43
N SER A 58 5.06 -14.38 2.57
CA SER A 58 6.00 -15.47 2.35
C SER A 58 7.30 -15.01 1.66
N ASP A 59 8.34 -15.83 1.74
CA ASP A 59 9.64 -15.56 1.09
C ASP A 59 9.49 -15.24 -0.41
N ASP A 60 8.60 -15.93 -1.12
CA ASP A 60 8.32 -15.65 -2.53
C ASP A 60 7.77 -14.24 -2.77
N HIS A 61 6.88 -13.78 -1.88
CA HIS A 61 6.37 -12.40 -1.96
C HIS A 61 7.47 -11.39 -1.66
N PHE A 62 8.36 -11.69 -0.72
CA PHE A 62 9.53 -10.85 -0.44
C PHE A 62 10.50 -10.79 -1.63
N VAL A 63 10.78 -11.92 -2.29
CA VAL A 63 11.64 -11.97 -3.49
C VAL A 63 11.03 -11.14 -4.62
N GLN A 64 9.73 -11.26 -4.86
CA GLN A 64 9.04 -10.43 -5.86
C GLN A 64 9.11 -8.94 -5.50
N LEU A 65 8.87 -8.59 -4.23
CA LEU A 65 8.95 -7.21 -3.75
C LEU A 65 10.35 -6.63 -3.96
N ILE A 66 11.40 -7.38 -3.63
CA ILE A 66 12.80 -6.99 -3.85
C ILE A 66 13.08 -6.79 -5.35
N GLY A 67 12.57 -7.67 -6.21
CA GLY A 67 12.70 -7.53 -7.67
C GLY A 67 12.06 -6.25 -8.20
N ILE A 68 10.85 -5.92 -7.71
CA ILE A 68 10.14 -4.68 -8.05
C ILE A 68 10.92 -3.46 -7.54
N MET A 69 11.38 -3.50 -6.29
CA MET A 69 12.16 -2.42 -5.69
C MET A 69 13.47 -2.14 -6.45
N ASN A 70 14.18 -3.19 -6.89
CA ASN A 70 15.44 -3.06 -7.62
C ASN A 70 15.29 -2.47 -9.03
N SER A 71 14.10 -2.57 -9.61
CA SER A 71 13.82 -2.08 -10.97
C SER A 71 13.15 -0.70 -10.99
N ALA A 72 12.74 -0.19 -9.82
CA ALA A 72 12.01 1.06 -9.69
C ALA A 72 12.93 2.26 -9.39
N LYS A 73 12.57 3.43 -9.93
CA LYS A 73 13.22 4.70 -9.58
C LYS A 73 12.95 5.11 -8.13
N ASP A 74 11.76 4.78 -7.63
CA ASP A 74 11.39 4.93 -6.23
C ASP A 74 11.01 3.54 -5.67
N PRO A 75 11.96 2.86 -4.99
CA PRO A 75 11.73 1.54 -4.44
C PRO A 75 10.60 1.50 -3.41
N GLY A 76 10.46 2.55 -2.59
CA GLY A 76 9.46 2.60 -1.53
C GLY A 76 8.05 2.69 -2.11
N LEU A 77 7.87 3.60 -3.07
CA LEU A 77 6.60 3.78 -3.77
C LEU A 77 6.21 2.52 -4.57
N ALA A 78 7.18 1.90 -5.26
CA ALA A 78 6.93 0.68 -6.02
C ALA A 78 6.55 -0.50 -5.13
N ALA A 79 7.15 -0.62 -3.95
CA ALA A 79 6.77 -1.63 -2.97
C ALA A 79 5.33 -1.43 -2.47
N ILE A 80 4.96 -0.22 -2.06
CA ILE A 80 3.59 0.06 -1.59
C ILE A 80 2.58 -0.20 -2.72
N ARG A 81 2.89 0.23 -3.95
CA ARG A 81 2.05 -0.03 -5.13
C ARG A 81 1.80 -1.52 -5.33
N ALA A 82 2.85 -2.34 -5.25
CA ALA A 82 2.73 -3.79 -5.40
C ALA A 82 1.89 -4.43 -4.29
N ILE A 83 2.07 -3.99 -3.05
CA ILE A 83 1.29 -4.46 -1.90
C ILE A 83 -0.20 -4.12 -2.09
N LEU A 84 -0.51 -2.87 -2.43
CA LEU A 84 -1.89 -2.42 -2.61
C LEU A 84 -2.56 -3.05 -3.82
N ALA A 85 -1.84 -3.23 -4.93
CA ALA A 85 -2.39 -3.94 -6.09
C ALA A 85 -2.82 -5.38 -5.75
N LYS A 86 -2.15 -6.01 -4.79
CA LYS A 86 -2.48 -7.35 -4.31
C LYS A 86 -3.59 -7.36 -3.26
N ALA A 87 -3.56 -6.42 -2.32
CA ALA A 87 -4.54 -6.34 -1.23
C ALA A 87 -5.89 -5.78 -1.69
N LEU A 88 -5.85 -4.79 -2.60
CA LEU A 88 -7.00 -4.10 -3.18
C LEU A 88 -6.94 -4.27 -4.70
N PRO A 89 -7.24 -5.47 -5.24
CA PRO A 89 -7.23 -5.70 -6.67
C PRO A 89 -8.16 -4.71 -7.37
N GLU A 90 -7.80 -4.31 -8.60
CA GLU A 90 -8.68 -3.52 -9.44
C GLU A 90 -9.96 -4.34 -9.65
N ALA A 91 -11.12 -3.74 -9.38
CA ALA A 91 -12.38 -4.42 -9.62
C ALA A 91 -12.41 -4.76 -11.11
N ALA A 92 -12.39 -6.07 -11.42
CA ALA A 92 -12.44 -6.52 -12.80
C ALA A 92 -13.69 -5.92 -13.48
N PRO A 93 -13.57 -5.45 -14.73
CA PRO A 93 -14.69 -4.87 -15.48
C PRO A 93 -15.84 -5.85 -15.69
#